data_AF-A0A139NCA3-F1
#
_entry.id   AF-A0A139NCA3-F1
#
_cell.length_a   1.000
_cell.length_b   1.000
_cell.length_c   1.000
_cell.angle_alpha   90.00
_cell.angle_beta   90.00
_cell.angle_gamma   90.00
#
_symmetry.space_group_name_H-M   'P 1'
#
loop_
_entity.id
_entity.type
_entity.pdbx_description
1 polymer ?
#
loop_
_entity_poly.entity_id
_entity_poly.type
_entity_poly.pdbx_seq_one_letter_code
_entity_poly.pdbx_strand_id
1 'polypeptide(L)' 'MFNKKEKLQKSFNNINQHIDSLTLSDEEKRNLKGLLLNVKIRSGVA' A
#
# COMPACT_ATOMS: atom_id res chain seq x y z
N MET A 1 8.79 17.31 8.78
CA MET A 1 7.65 16.82 7.97
C MET A 1 8.08 15.91 6.81
N PHE A 2 9.15 16.24 6.06
CA PHE A 2 9.68 15.42 4.95
C PHE A 2 9.85 13.93 5.28
N ASN A 3 10.52 13.64 6.41
CA ASN A 3 10.81 12.27 6.84
C ASN A 3 9.55 11.44 7.19
N LYS A 4 8.42 12.09 7.54
CA LYS A 4 7.15 11.38 7.81
C LYS A 4 6.51 10.87 6.51
N LYS A 5 6.47 11.70 5.47
CA LYS A 5 5.87 11.34 4.17
C LYS A 5 6.69 10.23 3.50
N GLU A 6 8.02 10.34 3.53
CA GLU A 6 8.92 9.30 2.99
C GLU A 6 8.79 7.96 3.73
N LYS A 7 8.74 7.98 5.07
CA LYS A 7 8.53 6.76 5.86
C LYS A 7 7.20 6.09 5.52
N LEU A 8 6.12 6.88 5.42
CA LEU A 8 4.81 6.35 5.04
C LEU A 8 4.81 5.79 3.60
N GLN A 9 5.44 6.48 2.64
CA GLN A 9 5.58 5.99 1.27
C GLN A 9 6.31 4.63 1.24
N LYS A 10 7.40 4.51 2.00
CA LYS A 10 8.14 3.24 2.13
C LYS A 10 7.26 2.14 2.73
N SER A 11 6.47 2.44 3.77
CA SER A 11 5.53 1.49 4.33
C SER A 11 4.49 1.01 3.31
N PHE A 12 3.89 1.92 2.53
CA PHE A 12 2.93 1.54 1.48
C PHE A 12 3.58 0.64 0.41
N ASN A 13 4.81 0.94 -0.01
CA ASN A 13 5.53 0.12 -0.97
C ASN A 13 5.82 -1.29 -0.43
N ASN A 14 6.26 -1.39 0.83
CA ASN A 14 6.52 -2.67 1.49
C ASN A 14 5.25 -3.51 1.59
N ILE A 15 4.12 -2.91 1.96
CA ILE A 15 2.84 -3.63 2.05
C ILE A 15 2.39 -4.09 0.66
N ASN A 16 2.53 -3.26 -0.37
CA ASN A 16 2.19 -3.63 -1.73
C ASN A 16 3.03 -4.82 -2.24
N GLN A 17 4.34 -4.81 -1.98
CA GLN A 17 5.23 -5.94 -2.29
C GLN A 17 4.85 -7.20 -1.50
N HIS A 18 4.45 -7.05 -0.23
CA HIS A 18 3.98 -8.17 0.56
C HIS A 18 2.72 -8.79 -0.03
N ILE A 19 1.72 -7.98 -0.44
CA ILE A 19 0.51 -8.48 -1.11
C ILE A 19 0.86 -9.28 -2.37
N ASP A 20 1.85 -8.82 -3.15
CA ASP A 20 2.30 -9.54 -4.35
C ASP A 20 2.87 -10.94 -4.03
N SER A 21 3.52 -11.09 -2.87
CA SER A 21 4.10 -12.36 -2.41
C SER A 21 3.08 -13.36 -1.85
N LEU A 22 1.84 -12.93 -1.55
CA LEU A 22 0.82 -13.81 -0.98
C LEU A 22 0.31 -14.82 -2.02
N THR A 23 -0.02 -16.02 -1.55
CA THR A 23 -0.71 -17.06 -2.34
C THR A 23 -2.22 -16.77 -2.39
N LEU A 24 -2.57 -15.66 -3.03
CA LEU A 24 -3.94 -15.20 -3.29
C LEU A 24 -4.19 -15.14 -4.79
N SER A 25 -5.46 -15.19 -5.20
CA SER A 25 -5.86 -14.91 -6.58
C SER A 25 -5.55 -13.47 -6.98
N ASP A 26 -5.48 -13.22 -8.29
CA ASP A 26 -5.27 -11.87 -8.82
C ASP A 26 -6.38 -10.89 -8.41
N GLU A 27 -7.61 -11.39 -8.25
CA GLU A 27 -8.76 -10.60 -7.79
C GLU A 27 -8.59 -10.19 -6.32
N GLU A 28 -8.24 -11.12 -5.44
CA GLU A 28 -7.98 -10.84 -4.03
C GLU A 28 -6.82 -9.86 -3.84
N LYS A 29 -5.72 -10.03 -4.61
CA LYS A 29 -4.60 -9.09 -4.61
C LYS A 29 -5.03 -7.69 -5.05
N ARG A 30 -5.84 -7.59 -6.11
CA ARG A 30 -6.38 -6.32 -6.60
C ARG A 30 -7.26 -5.64 -5.55
N ASN A 31 -8.11 -6.41 -4.87
CA ASN A 31 -8.97 -5.90 -3.80
C ASN A 31 -8.14 -5.35 -2.63
N LEU A 32 -7.12 -6.08 -2.17
CA LEU A 32 -6.22 -5.61 -1.11
C LEU A 32 -5.43 -4.36 -1.51
N LYS A 33 -4.92 -4.30 -2.74
CA LYS A 33 -4.23 -3.11 -3.27
C LYS A 33 -5.15 -1.90 -3.38
N GLY A 34 -6.42 -2.11 -3.75
CA GLY A 34 -7.44 -1.05 -3.75
C GLY A 34 -7.70 -0.48 -2.36
N LEU A 35 -7.82 -1.35 -1.35
CA LEU A 35 -7.95 -0.92 0.05
C LEU A 35 -6.71 -0.15 0.53
N LEU A 36 -5.51 -0.63 0.18
CA LEU A 36 -4.24 0.03 0.52
C LEU A 36 -4.16 1.43 -0.11
N LEU A 37 -4.59 1.59 -1.37
CA LEU A 37 -4.63 2.88 -2.06
C LEU A 37 -5.56 3.87 -1.35
N ASN A 38 -6.74 3.42 -0.91
CA ASN A 38 -7.67 4.26 -0.16
C ASN A 38 -7.05 4.81 1.13
N VAL A 39 -6.28 3.99 1.85
CA VAL A 39 -5.55 4.41 3.05
C VAL A 39 -4.41 5.39 2.68
N LYS A 40 -3.72 5.16 1.57
CA LYS A 40 -2.65 6.06 1.07
C LYS A 40 -3.16 7.45 0.73
N ILE A 41 -4.33 7.55 0.09
CA ILE A 41 -4.97 8.84 -0.22
C ILE A 41 -5.37 9.57 1.07
N ARG A 42 -6.06 8.87 1.98
CA ARG A 42 -6.54 9.47 3.26
C ARG A 42 -5.41 9.89 4.20
N SER A 43 -4.22 9.31 4.05
CA SER A 43 -3.02 9.68 4.82
C SER A 43 -2.23 10.86 4.21
N GLY A 44 -2.66 11.40 3.06
CA GLY A 44 -2.02 12.55 2.40
C GLY A 44 -0.67 12.23 1.74
N VAL A 45 -0.44 10.95 1.43
CA VAL A 45 0.80 10.48 0.81
C VAL A 45 0.68 10.38 -0.71
N ALA A 46 -0.53 10.14 -1.21
CA ALA A 46 -0.84 10.01 -2.65
C ALA A 46 -0.60 11.30 -3.43
#